data_AF-A0A2M7QI95-F1
#
_entry.id   AF-A0A2M7QI95-F1
#
_cell.length_a   1.000
_cell.length_b   1.000
_cell.length_c   1.000
_cell.angle_alpha   90.00
_cell.angle_beta   90.00
_cell.angle_gamma   90.00
#
_symmetry.space_group_name_H-M   'P 1'
#
loop_
_entity.id
_entity.type
_entity.pdbx_description
1 polymer ?
#
loop_
_entity_poly.entity_id
_entity_poly.type
_entity_poly.pdbx_seq_one_letter_code
_entity_poly.pdbx_strand_id
1 'polypeptide(L)'
;MKARILHTQFWIDDFVISQSKDVRLFYNYLLTNPHIGLTGIYKLPKLHSQIESGLSGDEIKIVLKTLEDNKKVFFFNGWVYIPKADKYNKYSKGSKTGAAYDKELNSLPAEITKYFDKQYPINRVSRTSDTLRNQNPETISKKSEIEDDEVMKMLSEDEKRI
;
A
#
# COMPACT_ATOMS: atom_id res chain seq x y z
N MET A 1 13.21 3.18 -6.07
CA MET A 1 12.38 3.91 -5.08
C MET A 1 11.29 2.97 -4.60
N LYS A 2 11.06 2.84 -3.29
CA LYS A 2 9.89 2.13 -2.75
C LYS A 2 8.75 3.15 -2.68
N ALA A 3 7.69 2.93 -3.44
CA ALA A 3 6.52 3.79 -3.47
C ALA A 3 5.31 2.98 -3.06
N ARG A 4 4.42 3.59 -2.28
CA ARG A 4 3.24 2.93 -1.77
C ARG A 4 1.99 3.72 -2.07
N ILE A 5 1.00 3.05 -2.63
CA ILE A 5 -0.30 3.61 -2.95
C ILE A 5 -1.25 3.29 -1.81
N LEU A 6 -1.85 4.32 -1.23
CA LEU A 6 -2.96 4.18 -0.30
C LEU A 6 -4.24 4.61 -1.03
N HIS A 7 -5.17 3.67 -1.19
CA HIS A 7 -6.45 3.95 -1.83
C HIS A 7 -7.31 4.83 -0.91
N THR A 8 -7.98 5.85 -1.45
CA THR A 8 -8.81 6.79 -0.69
C THR A 8 -9.96 6.11 0.06
N GLN A 9 -10.43 4.96 -0.45
CA GLN A 9 -11.38 4.06 0.23
C GLN A 9 -10.97 3.70 1.66
N PHE A 10 -9.67 3.78 2.00
CA PHE A 10 -9.18 3.62 3.36
C PHE A 10 -9.97 4.46 4.38
N TRP A 11 -10.28 5.71 4.06
CA TRP A 11 -10.95 6.63 4.98
C TRP A 11 -12.41 6.28 5.23
N ILE A 12 -13.02 5.52 4.32
CA ILE A 12 -14.42 5.09 4.40
C ILE A 12 -14.57 3.58 4.65
N ASP A 13 -13.49 2.89 5.02
CA ASP A 13 -13.55 1.51 5.49
C ASP A 13 -14.26 1.46 6.85
N ASP A 14 -15.23 0.54 7.02
CA ASP A 14 -16.08 0.48 8.22
C ASP A 14 -15.28 0.40 9.52
N PHE A 15 -14.19 -0.37 9.50
CA PHE A 15 -13.29 -0.42 10.65
C PHE A 15 -12.67 0.96 10.88
N VAL A 16 -12.05 1.57 9.86
CA VAL A 16 -11.36 2.86 9.99
C VAL A 16 -12.31 3.97 10.45
N ILE A 17 -13.55 4.00 9.96
CA ILE A 17 -14.58 4.97 10.37
C ILE A 17 -14.88 4.85 11.87
N SER A 18 -15.09 3.63 12.35
CA SER A 18 -15.50 3.34 13.73
C SER A 18 -14.42 3.55 14.80
N GLN A 19 -13.16 3.72 14.40
CA GLN A 19 -12.05 3.90 15.34
C GLN A 19 -11.88 5.35 15.81
N SER A 20 -11.19 5.54 16.94
CA SER A 20 -10.76 6.86 17.38
C SER A 20 -9.80 7.51 16.35
N LYS A 21 -9.66 8.84 16.44
CA LYS A 21 -8.71 9.61 15.62
C LYS A 21 -7.30 9.00 15.67
N ASP A 22 -6.82 8.69 16.86
CA ASP A 22 -5.43 8.25 17.06
C ASP A 22 -5.19 6.86 16.46
N VAL A 23 -6.14 5.93 16.63
CA VAL A 23 -6.06 4.58 16.03
C VAL A 23 -6.04 4.69 14.51
N ARG A 24 -6.93 5.50 13.93
CA ARG A 24 -7.06 5.68 12.49
C ARG A 24 -5.82 6.34 11.88
N LEU A 25 -5.31 7.41 12.49
CA LEU A 25 -4.12 8.11 12.00
C LEU A 25 -2.87 7.25 12.19
N PHE A 26 -2.74 6.54 13.31
CA PHE A 26 -1.62 5.63 13.52
C PHE A 26 -1.66 4.47 12.53
N TYR A 27 -2.83 3.90 12.23
CA TYR A 27 -2.93 2.85 11.21
C TYR A 27 -2.55 3.36 9.82
N ASN A 28 -2.95 4.59 9.46
CA ASN A 28 -2.49 5.25 8.24
C ASN A 28 -0.96 5.38 8.21
N TYR A 29 -0.37 5.88 9.30
CA TYR A 29 1.08 6.00 9.45
C TYR A 29 1.79 4.65 9.29
N LEU A 30 1.31 3.58 9.93
CA LEU A 30 1.91 2.25 9.80
C LEU A 30 1.88 1.73 8.35
N LEU A 31 0.87 2.13 7.59
CA LEU A 31 0.77 1.78 6.18
C LEU A 31 1.69 2.61 5.31
N THR A 32 2.05 3.84 5.68
CA THR A 32 2.72 4.82 4.79
C THR A 32 4.12 5.25 5.22
N ASN A 33 4.57 4.85 6.41
CA ASN A 33 5.91 5.20 6.92
C ASN A 33 7.04 4.64 6.03
N PRO A 34 8.26 5.22 6.09
CA PRO A 34 9.38 4.79 5.25
C PRO A 34 9.94 3.41 5.61
N HIS A 35 9.61 2.89 6.80
CA HIS A 35 10.14 1.61 7.30
C HIS A 35 9.44 0.41 6.66
N ILE A 36 8.22 0.58 6.15
CA ILE A 36 7.44 -0.53 5.64
C ILE A 36 8.03 -1.13 4.35
N GLY A 37 8.23 -2.44 4.38
CA GLY A 37 8.72 -3.22 3.24
C GLY A 37 7.63 -3.71 2.29
N LEU A 38 8.03 -4.61 1.39
CA LEU A 38 7.14 -5.31 0.46
C LEU A 38 6.23 -6.31 1.21
N THR A 39 6.77 -6.94 2.26
CA THR A 39 6.08 -7.98 3.04
C THR A 39 5.02 -7.42 3.98
N GLY A 40 5.10 -6.13 4.31
CA GLY A 40 4.34 -5.54 5.41
C GLY A 40 4.87 -5.94 6.79
N ILE A 41 6.03 -6.61 6.86
CA ILE A 41 6.76 -6.92 8.10
C ILE A 41 8.01 -6.06 8.16
N TYR A 42 8.18 -5.31 9.25
CA TYR A 42 9.32 -4.41 9.41
C TYR A 42 9.59 -4.09 10.87
N LYS A 43 10.80 -3.61 11.15
CA LYS A 43 11.21 -3.19 12.49
C LYS A 43 10.71 -1.76 12.74
N LEU A 44 9.99 -1.57 13.83
CA LEU A 44 9.57 -0.27 14.35
C LEU A 44 9.73 -0.27 15.88
N PRO A 45 10.89 0.21 16.39
CA PRO A 45 11.10 0.30 17.82
C PRO A 45 10.05 1.22 18.48
N LYS A 46 9.65 0.89 19.71
CA LYS A 46 8.63 1.64 20.45
C LYS A 46 8.92 3.16 20.47
N LEU A 47 10.17 3.54 20.75
CA LEU A 47 10.56 4.95 20.77
C LEU A 47 10.31 5.66 19.44
N HIS A 48 10.64 5.02 18.31
CA HIS A 48 10.38 5.59 16.98
C HIS A 48 8.89 5.76 16.75
N SER A 49 8.10 4.73 17.07
CA SER A 49 6.64 4.81 16.91
C SER A 49 6.01 5.92 17.75
N GLN A 50 6.55 6.22 18.94
CA GLN A 50 6.06 7.33 19.79
C GLN A 50 6.44 8.69 19.21
N ILE A 51 7.72 8.87 18.84
CA ILE A 51 8.22 10.14 18.31
C ILE A 51 7.55 10.46 16.97
N GLU A 52 7.47 9.50 16.05
CA GLU A 52 6.94 9.71 14.70
C GLU A 52 5.41 9.92 14.71
N SER A 53 4.69 9.32 15.66
CA SER A 53 3.22 9.50 15.77
C SER A 53 2.79 10.63 16.68
N GLY A 54 3.67 11.13 17.55
CA GLY A 54 3.33 12.11 18.59
C GLY A 54 2.51 11.54 19.75
N LEU A 55 2.32 10.22 19.82
CA LEU A 55 1.54 9.58 20.88
C LEU A 55 2.37 9.35 22.15
N SER A 56 1.74 9.56 23.29
CA SER A 56 2.29 9.16 24.59
C SER A 56 2.43 7.64 24.70
N GLY A 57 3.18 7.21 25.73
CA GLY A 57 3.41 5.79 25.99
C GLY A 57 2.16 4.99 26.34
N ASP A 58 1.08 5.64 26.80
CA ASP A 58 -0.17 4.97 27.15
C ASP A 58 -1.16 4.99 25.98
N GLU A 59 -1.26 6.10 25.25
CA GLU A 59 -2.05 6.19 24.02
C GLU A 59 -1.57 5.15 23.00
N ILE A 60 -0.26 5.02 22.81
CA ILE A 60 0.28 4.05 21.86
C ILE A 60 -0.09 2.61 22.26
N LYS A 61 -0.06 2.27 23.56
CA LYS A 61 -0.48 0.92 24.01
C LYS A 61 -1.94 0.64 23.65
N ILE A 62 -2.82 1.62 23.87
CA ILE A 62 -4.25 1.50 23.54
C ILE A 62 -4.43 1.32 22.03
N VAL A 63 -3.70 2.11 21.24
CA VAL A 63 -3.76 2.06 19.77
C VAL A 63 -3.27 0.71 19.24
N LEU A 64 -2.10 0.24 19.69
CA LEU A 64 -1.53 -1.04 19.29
C LEU A 64 -2.48 -2.19 19.65
N LYS A 65 -2.99 -2.21 20.88
CA LYS A 65 -3.93 -3.22 21.34
C LYS A 65 -5.21 -3.23 20.50
N THR A 66 -5.78 -2.06 20.21
CA THR A 66 -6.97 -1.93 19.37
C THR A 66 -6.75 -2.53 17.97
N LEU A 67 -5.58 -2.28 17.37
CA LEU A 67 -5.25 -2.83 16.06
C LEU A 67 -5.02 -4.35 16.09
N GLU A 68 -4.43 -4.88 17.16
CA GLU A 68 -4.22 -6.32 17.38
C GLU A 68 -5.54 -7.06 17.60
N ASP A 69 -6.40 -6.54 18.49
CA ASP A 69 -7.72 -7.11 18.80
C ASP A 69 -8.59 -7.23 17.54
N ASN A 70 -8.45 -6.26 16.62
CA ASN A 70 -9.15 -6.25 15.33
C ASN A 70 -8.40 -6.97 14.19
N LYS A 71 -7.26 -7.63 14.49
CA LYS A 71 -6.41 -8.37 13.54
C LYS A 71 -5.97 -7.54 12.34
N LYS A 72 -5.77 -6.23 12.53
CA LYS A 72 -5.33 -5.31 11.48
C LYS A 72 -3.81 -5.22 11.41
N VAL A 73 -3.17 -5.20 12.57
CA VAL A 73 -1.72 -5.12 12.73
C VAL A 73 -1.31 -5.93 13.95
N PHE A 74 -0.15 -6.59 13.89
CA PHE A 74 0.44 -7.33 14.99
C PHE A 74 1.80 -6.75 15.37
N PHE A 75 2.13 -6.76 16.65
CA PHE A 75 3.38 -6.24 17.19
C PHE A 75 4.12 -7.30 18.01
N PHE A 76 5.43 -7.39 17.82
CA PHE A 76 6.27 -8.31 18.58
C PHE A 76 7.72 -7.85 18.60
N ASN A 77 8.32 -7.68 19.78
CA ASN A 77 9.74 -7.33 19.94
C ASN A 77 10.21 -6.13 19.07
N GLY A 78 9.36 -5.10 18.93
CA GLY A 78 9.66 -3.94 18.09
C GLY A 78 9.58 -4.22 16.59
N TRP A 79 8.89 -5.30 16.19
CA TRP A 79 8.48 -5.58 14.83
C TRP A 79 6.99 -5.39 14.67
N VAL A 80 6.59 -5.04 13.46
CA VAL A 80 5.21 -4.82 13.03
C VAL A 80 4.92 -5.79 11.90
N TYR A 81 3.72 -6.36 11.90
CA TYR A 81 3.18 -7.10 10.76
C TYR A 81 1.80 -6.58 10.40
N ILE A 82 1.63 -6.17 9.13
CA ILE A 82 0.36 -5.74 8.56
C ILE A 82 -0.09 -6.75 7.50
N PRO A 83 -0.98 -7.71 7.82
CA PRO A 83 -1.31 -8.83 6.92
C PRO A 83 -1.86 -8.41 5.56
N LYS A 84 -2.64 -7.33 5.52
CA LYS A 84 -3.29 -6.83 4.30
C LYS A 84 -2.55 -5.66 3.65
N ALA A 85 -1.25 -5.45 3.95
CA ALA A 85 -0.45 -4.41 3.32
C ALA A 85 -0.39 -4.53 1.78
N ASP A 86 -0.42 -5.76 1.26
CA ASP A 86 -0.34 -6.09 -0.16
C ASP A 86 -1.67 -5.88 -0.91
N LYS A 87 -2.79 -5.57 -0.21
CA LYS A 87 -4.15 -5.48 -0.80
C LYS A 87 -4.22 -4.59 -2.04
N TYR A 88 -3.60 -3.41 -1.95
CA TYR A 88 -3.54 -2.42 -3.04
C TYR A 88 -2.14 -2.26 -3.65
N ASN A 89 -1.14 -2.93 -3.07
CA ASN A 89 0.25 -2.84 -3.49
C ASN A 89 0.77 -4.25 -3.76
N LYS A 90 0.19 -4.95 -4.76
CA LYS A 90 0.31 -6.39 -5.06
C LYS A 90 1.75 -6.83 -5.43
N TYR A 91 2.73 -6.57 -4.59
CA TYR A 91 4.14 -6.89 -4.80
C TYR A 91 4.36 -8.39 -4.87
N SER A 92 3.59 -9.17 -4.12
CA SER A 92 3.69 -10.64 -4.08
C SER A 92 3.50 -11.31 -5.45
N LYS A 93 2.69 -10.71 -6.35
CA LYS A 93 2.26 -11.35 -7.61
C LYS A 93 3.11 -11.02 -8.83
N GLY A 94 3.83 -9.89 -8.82
CA GLY A 94 4.65 -9.51 -9.98
C GLY A 94 5.90 -10.39 -10.10
N SER A 95 6.37 -10.67 -11.32
CA SER A 95 7.54 -11.53 -11.53
C SER A 95 8.80 -11.00 -10.82
N LYS A 96 9.11 -9.70 -10.99
CA LYS A 96 10.25 -9.03 -10.35
C LYS A 96 9.97 -8.66 -8.89
N THR A 97 8.77 -8.15 -8.60
CA THR A 97 8.40 -7.71 -7.26
C THR A 97 8.21 -8.88 -6.30
N GLY A 98 7.72 -10.02 -6.80
CA GLY A 98 7.54 -11.25 -6.03
C GLY A 98 8.88 -11.88 -5.66
N ALA A 99 9.86 -11.85 -6.57
CA ALA A 99 11.23 -12.24 -6.22
C ALA A 99 11.85 -11.35 -5.13
N ALA A 100 11.61 -10.04 -5.18
CA ALA A 100 12.04 -9.13 -4.13
C ALA A 100 11.26 -9.34 -2.82
N TYR A 101 9.97 -9.64 -2.90
CA TYR A 101 9.11 -9.98 -1.75
C TYR A 101 9.66 -11.22 -1.03
N ASP A 102 9.91 -12.30 -1.76
CA ASP A 102 10.42 -13.55 -1.19
C ASP A 102 11.82 -13.34 -0.60
N LYS A 103 12.68 -12.54 -1.26
CA LYS A 103 13.98 -12.17 -0.72
C LYS A 103 13.87 -11.41 0.60
N GLU A 104 12.96 -10.43 0.67
CA GLU A 104 12.71 -9.68 1.90
C GLU A 104 12.17 -10.61 3.01
N LEU A 105 11.19 -11.45 2.70
CA LEU A 105 10.61 -12.43 3.64
C LEU A 105 11.65 -13.39 4.20
N ASN A 106 12.53 -13.93 3.34
CA ASN A 106 13.60 -14.85 3.74
C ASN A 106 14.71 -14.17 4.54
N SER A 107 14.83 -12.83 4.47
CA SER A 107 15.80 -12.07 5.26
C SER A 107 15.31 -11.75 6.68
N LEU A 108 14.02 -11.97 6.97
CA LEU A 108 13.45 -11.71 8.29
C LEU A 108 13.93 -12.74 9.33
N PRO A 109 14.13 -12.33 10.60
CA PRO A 109 14.50 -13.28 11.65
C PRO A 109 13.44 -14.37 11.84
N ALA A 110 13.88 -15.63 11.94
CA ALA A 110 12.99 -16.78 12.01
C ALA A 110 12.01 -16.74 13.19
N GLU A 111 12.44 -16.21 14.35
CA GLU A 111 11.59 -16.01 15.52
C GLU A 111 10.39 -15.10 15.22
N ILE A 112 10.65 -13.97 14.55
CA ILE A 112 9.65 -12.96 14.20
C ILE A 112 8.66 -13.55 13.20
N THR A 113 9.18 -14.17 12.14
CA THR A 113 8.34 -14.80 11.11
C THR A 113 7.45 -15.89 11.72
N LYS A 114 8.01 -16.76 12.57
CA LYS A 114 7.25 -17.84 13.25
C LYS A 114 6.17 -17.29 14.17
N TYR A 115 6.46 -16.22 14.92
CA TYR A 115 5.48 -15.58 15.80
C TYR A 115 4.30 -15.04 14.98
N PHE A 116 4.58 -14.25 13.94
CA PHE A 116 3.54 -13.64 13.13
C PHE A 116 2.73 -14.66 12.33
N ASP A 117 3.37 -15.68 11.75
CA ASP A 117 2.71 -16.75 10.99
C ASP A 117 1.70 -17.52 11.86
N LYS A 118 1.97 -17.64 13.17
CA LYS A 118 1.02 -18.23 14.14
C LYS A 118 -0.19 -17.33 14.41
N GLN A 119 -0.01 -16.02 14.44
CA GLN A 119 -1.11 -15.06 14.72
C GLN A 119 -2.00 -14.86 13.48
N TYR A 120 -1.36 -14.73 12.32
CA TYR A 120 -2.02 -14.59 11.04
C TYR A 120 -1.09 -15.15 9.95
N PRO A 121 -1.50 -16.18 9.19
CA PRO A 121 -0.64 -16.82 8.21
C PRO A 121 -0.06 -15.82 7.21
N ILE A 122 1.27 -15.82 7.08
CA ILE A 122 1.96 -14.95 6.15
C ILE A 122 1.74 -15.52 4.75
N ASN A 123 1.33 -14.66 3.82
CA ASN A 123 1.11 -15.07 2.44
C ASN A 123 2.44 -15.47 1.79
N ARG A 124 2.67 -16.77 1.65
CA ARG A 124 3.79 -17.32 0.88
C ARG A 124 3.25 -17.61 -0.50
N VAL A 125 3.72 -16.88 -1.50
CA VAL A 125 3.31 -17.12 -2.89
C VAL A 125 3.87 -18.49 -3.28
N SER A 126 3.03 -19.53 -3.23
CA SER A 126 3.31 -20.76 -3.96
C SER A 126 3.23 -20.38 -5.43
N ARG A 127 4.38 -20.21 -6.07
CA ARG A 127 4.46 -20.00 -7.52
C ARG A 127 4.17 -21.34 -8.21
N THR A 128 2.95 -21.86 -8.06
CA THR A 128 2.41 -22.73 -9.10
C THR A 128 2.20 -21.82 -10.32
N SER A 129 2.74 -22.24 -11.44
CA SER A 129 2.73 -21.52 -12.71
C SER A 129 1.30 -21.40 -13.25
N ASP A 130 0.48 -20.54 -12.64
CA ASP A 130 -0.83 -20.22 -13.16
C ASP A 130 -0.65 -19.21 -14.30
N THR A 131 -0.70 -19.78 -15.50
CA THR A 131 -0.82 -19.18 -16.83
C THR A 131 -1.09 -17.68 -16.87
N LEU A 132 -0.20 -17.00 -17.60
CA LEU A 132 -0.32 -15.62 -18.09
C LEU A 132 -1.75 -15.31 -18.58
N ARG A 133 -2.56 -14.65 -17.75
CA ARG A 133 -3.66 -13.82 -18.25
C ARG A 133 -3.08 -12.46 -18.57
N ASN A 134 -2.63 -12.34 -19.81
CA ASN A 134 -2.25 -11.10 -20.45
C ASN A 134 -3.50 -10.19 -20.46
N GLN A 135 -3.57 -9.22 -19.56
CA GLN A 135 -4.46 -8.07 -19.72
C GLN A 135 -3.67 -7.00 -20.46
N ASN A 136 -3.55 -7.15 -21.77
CA ASN A 136 -3.32 -6.01 -22.64
C ASN A 136 -4.67 -5.28 -22.70
N PRO A 137 -4.80 -4.03 -22.25
CA PRO A 137 -5.82 -3.17 -22.82
C PRO A 137 -5.39 -2.90 -24.26
N GLU A 138 -6.19 -3.31 -25.23
CA GLU A 138 -6.05 -2.81 -26.60
C GLU A 138 -6.14 -1.28 -26.54
N THR A 139 -5.01 -0.62 -26.72
CA THR A 139 -4.97 0.83 -26.92
C THR A 139 -5.60 1.11 -28.28
N ILE A 140 -6.92 1.33 -28.31
CA ILE A 140 -7.58 1.90 -29.47
C ILE A 140 -7.20 3.38 -29.50
N SER A 141 -6.10 3.66 -30.20
CA SER A 141 -5.77 5.00 -30.69
C SER A 141 -6.85 5.44 -31.68
N LYS A 142 -7.94 6.03 -31.20
CA LYS A 142 -8.74 6.96 -32.01
C LYS A 142 -8.06 8.31 -31.95
N LYS A 143 -7.13 8.54 -32.88
CA LYS A 143 -6.70 9.88 -33.28
C LYS A 143 -7.92 10.52 -33.95
N SER A 144 -8.62 11.41 -33.26
CA SER A 144 -9.67 12.23 -33.88
C SER A 144 -8.98 13.26 -34.78
N GLU A 145 -8.87 12.94 -36.06
CA GLU A 145 -8.54 13.90 -37.13
C GLU A 145 -9.80 14.73 -37.44
N ILE A 146 -10.24 15.54 -36.48
CA ILE A 146 -11.25 16.58 -36.69
C ILE A 146 -10.96 17.66 -35.65
N GLU A 147 -10.10 18.63 -35.99
CA GLU A 147 -10.07 19.96 -35.33
C GLU A 147 -9.06 20.94 -35.94
N ASP A 148 -8.23 20.55 -36.92
CA ASP A 148 -7.25 21.49 -37.51
C ASP A 148 -7.80 22.31 -38.72
N ASP A 149 -8.77 21.78 -39.48
CA ASP A 149 -9.26 22.46 -40.69
C ASP A 149 -10.29 23.58 -40.39
N GLU A 150 -11.12 23.45 -39.35
CA GLU A 150 -12.07 24.52 -38.97
C GLU A 150 -11.38 25.71 -38.32
N VAL A 151 -10.35 25.47 -37.51
CA VAL A 151 -9.57 26.54 -36.85
C VAL A 151 -8.78 27.34 -37.89
N MET A 152 -8.18 26.69 -38.89
CA MET A 152 -7.48 27.38 -39.99
C MET A 152 -8.42 28.18 -40.90
N LYS A 153 -9.66 27.70 -41.09
CA LYS A 153 -10.65 28.42 -41.90
C LYS A 153 -11.13 29.69 -41.19
N MET A 154 -11.40 29.63 -39.88
CA MET A 154 -11.78 30.81 -39.09
C MET A 154 -10.67 31.87 -39.03
N LEU A 155 -9.41 31.47 -38.89
CA LEU A 155 -8.28 32.40 -38.87
C LEU A 155 -8.07 33.11 -40.23
N SER A 156 -8.35 32.42 -41.34
CA SER A 156 -8.22 32.98 -42.69
C SER A 156 -9.33 33.96 -43.09
N GLU A 157 -10.49 33.88 -42.43
CA GLU A 157 -11.65 34.75 -42.71
C GLU A 157 -11.57 36.08 -41.94
N ASP A 158 -10.93 36.09 -40.76
CA ASP A 158 -10.72 37.30 -39.96
C ASP A 158 -9.61 38.21 -40.54
N GLU A 159 -8.58 37.66 -41.19
CA GLU A 159 -7.52 38.45 -41.84
C GLU A 159 -7.97 39.21 -43.10
N LYS A 160 -9.16 38.92 -43.65
CA LYS A 160 -9.73 39.60 -44.83
C LYS A 160 -10.70 40.72 -44.48
N ARG A 161 -10.94 41.01 -43.20
CA ARG A 161 -11.89 42.04 -42.73
C ARG A 161 -11.23 43.30 -42.14
N ILE A 162 -9.94 43.52 -42.40
CA ILE A 162 -9.23 44.78 -42.10
C ILE A 162 -8.89 45.52 -43.38
#